data_AF-A0A223MY05-F1
#
_entry.id   AF-A0A223MY05-F1
#
_cell.length_a   1.000
_cell.length_b   1.000
_cell.length_c   1.000
_cell.angle_alpha   90.00
_cell.angle_beta   90.00
_cell.angle_gamma   90.00
#
_symmetry.space_group_name_H-M   'P 1'
#
loop_
_entity.id
_entity.type
_entity.pdbx_description
1 polymer ?
#
loop_
_entity_poly.entity_id
_entity_poly.type
_entity_poly.pdbx_seq_one_letter_code
_entity_poly.pdbx_strand_id
1 'polypeptide(L)'
;MSERFYFLGEGIIFDSLKREIVIDNDRLRLGGRESEILKLLCDNPNKIITKEDIHIKVWGSIYVSGTSLTKAISNLRKLLSTISTLACEIKTIPKEGYTLISDNLSAMKMPAYLATDVIQEDYSSEEVTFHQNSTEATSDIFLQKSMLYSILLVSVISSSITFFINILWL
;
A
#
# COMPACT_ATOMS: atom_id res chain seq x y z
N MET A 1 -2.85 19.68 1.91
CA MET A 1 -2.33 18.47 1.25
C MET A 1 -3.22 17.29 1.61
N SER A 2 -3.52 16.42 0.65
CA SER A 2 -4.15 15.12 0.92
C SER A 2 -3.05 14.09 1.22
N GLU A 3 -3.34 13.16 2.13
CA GLU A 3 -2.34 12.19 2.57
C GLU A 3 -2.04 11.15 1.49
N ARG A 4 -0.82 10.61 1.52
CA ARG A 4 -0.43 9.52 0.62
C ARG A 4 -0.92 8.17 1.14
N PHE A 5 -0.75 7.93 2.43
CA PHE A 5 -1.02 6.64 3.06
C PHE A 5 -2.21 6.76 4.02
N TYR A 6 -3.17 5.85 3.89
CA TYR A 6 -4.34 5.75 4.75
C TYR A 6 -4.43 4.36 5.35
N PHE A 7 -4.62 4.27 6.66
CA PHE A 7 -4.87 2.98 7.32
C PHE A 7 -6.35 2.62 7.21
N LEU A 8 -6.63 1.42 6.69
CA LEU A 8 -8.00 0.91 6.56
C LEU A 8 -8.31 -0.20 7.59
N GLY A 9 -7.33 -0.56 8.41
CA GLY A 9 -7.40 -1.62 9.42
C GLY A 9 -6.00 -1.99 9.90
N GLU A 10 -5.92 -3.00 10.75
CA GLU A 10 -4.64 -3.54 11.23
C GLU A 10 -3.88 -4.19 10.06
N GLY A 11 -2.67 -3.72 9.77
CA GLY A 11 -1.85 -4.23 8.66
C GLY A 11 -2.33 -3.86 7.25
N ILE A 12 -3.40 -3.04 7.12
CA ILE A 12 -3.99 -2.66 5.83
C ILE A 12 -3.71 -1.19 5.53
N ILE A 13 -2.94 -0.95 4.48
CA ILE A 13 -2.52 0.41 4.08
C ILE A 13 -2.96 0.68 2.64
N PHE A 14 -3.66 1.78 2.41
CA PHE A 14 -3.94 2.30 1.09
C PHE A 14 -2.91 3.38 0.70
N ASP A 15 -2.13 3.12 -0.35
CA ASP A 15 -1.24 4.11 -1.00
C ASP A 15 -2.00 4.79 -2.15
N SER A 16 -2.38 6.05 -1.95
CA SER A 16 -3.18 6.82 -2.90
C SER A 16 -2.42 7.24 -4.16
N LEU A 17 -1.08 7.29 -4.11
CA LEU A 17 -0.26 7.58 -5.29
C LEU A 17 -0.10 6.35 -6.16
N LYS A 18 0.16 5.20 -5.55
CA LYS A 18 0.31 3.93 -6.29
C LYS A 18 -1.04 3.32 -6.69
N ARG A 19 -2.14 3.75 -6.04
CA ARG A 19 -3.49 3.19 -6.20
C ARG A 19 -3.54 1.73 -5.80
N GLU A 20 -2.88 1.39 -4.70
CA GLU A 20 -2.75 0.02 -4.20
C GLU A 20 -3.16 -0.06 -2.74
N ILE A 21 -3.82 -1.15 -2.37
CA ILE A 21 -4.02 -1.55 -0.97
C ILE A 21 -2.99 -2.64 -0.68
N VAL A 22 -2.16 -2.41 0.33
CA VAL A 22 -1.15 -3.34 0.83
C VAL A 22 -1.71 -4.03 2.05
N ILE A 23 -1.64 -5.36 2.05
CA ILE A 23 -2.08 -6.23 3.15
C ILE A 23 -0.95 -7.24 3.36
N ASP A 24 -0.25 -7.15 4.48
CA ASP A 24 0.97 -7.93 4.75
C ASP A 24 1.98 -7.83 3.60
N ASN A 25 2.05 -8.85 2.73
CA ASN A 25 2.93 -8.90 1.56
C ASN A 25 2.19 -8.86 0.21
N ASP A 26 0.85 -8.85 0.24
CA ASP A 26 -0.01 -8.82 -0.93
C ASP A 26 -0.40 -7.39 -1.32
N ARG A 27 -0.68 -7.20 -2.62
CA ARG A 27 -1.06 -5.90 -3.18
C ARG A 27 -2.29 -6.01 -4.07
N LEU A 28 -3.30 -5.23 -3.72
CA LEU A 28 -4.54 -5.10 -4.49
C LEU A 28 -4.55 -3.76 -5.23
N ARG A 29 -4.53 -3.83 -6.57
CA ARG A 29 -4.62 -2.62 -7.42
C ARG A 29 -6.06 -2.12 -7.51
N LEU A 30 -6.22 -0.81 -7.33
CA LEU A 30 -7.46 -0.09 -7.54
C LEU A 30 -7.46 0.53 -8.93
N GLY A 31 -8.64 0.59 -9.56
CA GLY A 31 -8.82 1.42 -10.76
C GLY A 31 -8.65 2.91 -10.41
N GLY A 32 -8.36 3.74 -11.42
CA GLY A 32 -8.06 5.16 -11.20
C GLY A 32 -9.18 5.90 -10.49
N ARG A 33 -10.43 5.67 -10.91
CA ARG A 33 -11.62 6.30 -10.33
C ARG A 33 -11.93 5.75 -8.95
N GLU A 34 -11.83 4.43 -8.78
CA GLU A 34 -12.02 3.77 -7.49
C GLU A 34 -11.02 4.30 -6.45
N SER A 35 -9.76 4.49 -6.84
CA SER A 35 -8.72 5.04 -5.97
C SER A 35 -8.97 6.51 -5.60
N GLU A 36 -9.39 7.33 -6.56
CA GLU A 36 -9.75 8.74 -6.31
C GLU A 36 -10.96 8.86 -5.37
N ILE A 37 -11.97 8.01 -5.56
CA ILE A 37 -13.15 7.94 -4.69
C ILE A 37 -12.73 7.50 -3.28
N LEU A 38 -11.95 6.43 -3.16
CA LEU A 38 -11.50 5.92 -1.86
C LEU A 38 -10.73 7.02 -1.12
N LYS A 39 -9.77 7.66 -1.79
CA LYS A 39 -9.02 8.79 -1.23
C LYS A 39 -9.93 9.90 -0.73
N LEU A 40 -10.90 10.33 -1.54
CA LEU A 40 -11.85 11.38 -1.17
C LEU A 40 -12.66 11.02 0.09
N LEU A 41 -13.08 9.76 0.20
CA LEU A 41 -13.79 9.24 1.36
C LEU A 41 -12.88 9.12 2.59
N CYS A 42 -11.63 8.68 2.43
CA CYS A 42 -10.63 8.61 3.50
C CYS A 42 -10.22 10.00 4.01
N ASP A 43 -10.21 11.02 3.14
CA ASP A 43 -9.97 12.42 3.53
C ASP A 43 -11.13 12.99 4.37
N ASN A 44 -12.33 12.39 4.29
CA ASN A 44 -13.55 12.85 4.95
C ASN A 44 -14.27 11.68 5.65
N PRO A 45 -13.62 11.00 6.62
CA PRO A 45 -14.22 9.85 7.28
C PRO A 45 -15.44 10.29 8.08
N ASN A 46 -16.45 9.42 8.13
CA ASN A 46 -17.74 9.63 8.80
C ASN A 46 -18.51 10.88 8.31
N LYS A 47 -18.13 11.46 7.17
CA LYS A 47 -18.86 12.56 6.54
C LYS A 47 -19.56 12.09 5.28
N ILE A 48 -20.75 12.62 5.08
CA ILE A 48 -21.53 12.39 3.86
C ILE A 48 -20.93 13.26 2.78
N ILE A 49 -20.48 12.64 1.69
CA ILE A 49 -20.05 13.32 0.48
C ILE A 49 -21.15 13.12 -0.56
N THR A 50 -21.65 14.23 -1.09
CA THR A 50 -22.74 14.19 -2.07
C THR A 50 -22.29 13.55 -3.37
N LYS A 51 -23.24 13.02 -4.15
CA LYS A 51 -22.91 12.42 -5.45
C LYS A 51 -22.30 13.47 -6.38
N GLU A 52 -22.85 14.67 -6.36
CA GLU A 52 -22.41 15.83 -7.12
C GLU A 52 -20.98 16.22 -6.75
N ASP A 53 -20.65 16.29 -5.45
CA ASP A 53 -19.28 16.58 -4.99
C ASP A 53 -18.29 15.51 -5.43
N ILE A 54 -18.67 14.22 -5.35
CA ILE A 54 -17.82 13.13 -5.84
C ILE A 54 -17.63 13.25 -7.35
N HIS A 55 -18.69 13.53 -8.10
CA HIS A 55 -18.61 13.75 -9.54
C HIS A 55 -17.64 14.87 -9.88
N ILE A 56 -17.76 16.03 -9.23
CA ILE A 56 -16.88 17.19 -9.46
C ILE A 56 -15.43 16.87 -9.08
N LYS A 57 -15.20 16.26 -7.92
CA LYS A 57 -13.82 16.03 -7.44
C LYS A 57 -13.09 14.91 -8.17
N VAL A 58 -13.81 13.87 -8.59
CA VAL A 58 -13.22 12.72 -9.26
C VAL A 58 -13.22 12.97 -10.77
N TRP A 59 -14.36 13.25 -11.38
CA TRP A 59 -14.47 13.42 -12.84
C TRP A 59 -14.18 14.85 -13.33
N GLY A 60 -14.13 15.85 -12.46
CA GLY A 60 -13.87 17.23 -12.86
C GLY A 60 -15.00 17.81 -13.71
N SER A 61 -14.63 18.38 -14.85
CA SER A 61 -15.56 18.93 -15.84
C SER A 61 -16.16 17.88 -16.80
N ILE A 62 -15.81 16.59 -16.65
CA ILE A 62 -16.30 15.54 -17.52
C ILE A 62 -17.69 15.12 -17.05
N TYR A 63 -18.70 15.37 -17.88
CA TYR A 63 -20.05 14.89 -17.61
C TYR A 63 -20.11 13.37 -17.81
N VAL A 64 -20.34 12.65 -16.71
CA VAL A 64 -20.57 11.21 -16.71
C VAL A 64 -21.94 10.91 -16.14
N SER A 65 -22.57 9.84 -16.62
CA SER A 65 -23.86 9.40 -16.09
C SER A 65 -23.74 8.93 -14.64
N GLY A 66 -24.81 9.07 -13.86
CA GLY A 66 -24.84 8.58 -12.46
C GLY A 66 -24.57 7.08 -12.31
N THR A 67 -24.72 6.31 -13.39
CA THR A 67 -24.36 4.88 -13.46
C THR A 67 -22.84 4.65 -13.32
N SER A 68 -21.99 5.58 -13.77
CA SER A 68 -20.53 5.45 -13.68
C SER A 68 -20.05 5.51 -12.23
N LEU A 69 -20.55 6.46 -11.44
CA LEU A 69 -20.26 6.55 -10.00
C LEU A 69 -20.75 5.29 -9.27
N THR A 70 -21.97 4.86 -9.57
CA THR A 70 -22.56 3.66 -8.96
C THR A 70 -21.71 2.40 -9.25
N LYS A 71 -21.22 2.25 -10.48
CA LYS A 71 -20.35 1.14 -10.89
C LYS A 71 -18.99 1.21 -10.19
N ALA A 72 -18.37 2.38 -10.12
CA ALA A 72 -17.10 2.57 -9.41
C ALA A 72 -17.22 2.23 -7.91
N ILE A 73 -18.27 2.71 -7.23
CA ILE A 73 -18.57 2.36 -5.84
C ILE A 73 -18.80 0.84 -5.68
N SER A 74 -19.50 0.22 -6.63
CA SER A 74 -19.76 -1.23 -6.57
C SER A 74 -18.47 -2.05 -6.71
N ASN A 75 -17.59 -1.66 -7.63
CA ASN A 75 -16.27 -2.30 -7.78
C ASN A 75 -15.42 -2.10 -6.53
N LEU A 76 -15.39 -0.88 -5.99
CA LEU A 76 -14.66 -0.55 -4.79
C LEU A 76 -15.15 -1.38 -3.59
N ARG A 77 -16.46 -1.50 -3.39
CA ARG A 77 -17.02 -2.36 -2.34
C ARG A 77 -16.65 -3.83 -2.52
N LYS A 78 -16.68 -4.35 -3.75
CA LYS A 78 -16.26 -5.73 -4.02
C LYS A 78 -14.80 -5.95 -3.64
N LEU A 79 -13.90 -5.05 -4.06
CA LEU A 79 -12.48 -5.10 -3.71
C LEU A 79 -12.25 -5.00 -2.20
N LEU A 80 -12.97 -4.12 -1.52
CA LEU A 80 -12.86 -3.99 -0.06
C LEU A 80 -13.43 -5.21 0.67
N SER A 81 -14.48 -5.83 0.15
CA SER A 81 -15.11 -7.02 0.74
C SER A 81 -14.26 -8.28 0.67
N THR A 82 -13.24 -8.33 -0.20
CA THR A 82 -12.27 -9.45 -0.18
C THR A 82 -11.32 -9.38 1.02
N ILE A 83 -11.30 -8.25 1.73
CA ILE A 83 -10.44 -7.99 2.88
C ILE A 83 -11.27 -8.19 4.15
N SER A 84 -11.07 -9.32 4.85
CA SER A 84 -11.87 -9.71 6.01
C SER A 84 -11.61 -8.88 7.27
N THR A 85 -10.40 -8.32 7.41
CA THR A 85 -9.96 -7.55 8.59
C THR A 85 -10.10 -6.04 8.42
N LEU A 86 -10.90 -5.60 7.45
CA LEU A 86 -11.09 -4.18 7.14
C LEU A 86 -11.87 -3.48 8.28
N ALA A 87 -11.32 -2.37 8.80
CA ALA A 87 -11.91 -1.57 9.87
C ALA A 87 -12.73 -0.36 9.35
N CYS A 88 -13.08 -0.37 8.07
CA CYS A 88 -13.87 0.68 7.46
C CYS A 88 -14.86 0.13 6.43
N GLU A 89 -15.99 0.81 6.27
CA GLU A 89 -17.07 0.39 5.36
C GLU A 89 -17.64 1.59 4.60
N ILE A 90 -17.88 1.44 3.29
CA ILE A 90 -18.52 2.47 2.48
C ILE A 90 -20.04 2.30 2.54
N LYS A 91 -20.75 3.21 3.21
CA LYS A 91 -22.21 3.22 3.28
C LYS A 91 -22.85 4.19 2.28
N THR A 92 -24.00 3.79 1.77
CA THR A 92 -24.85 4.66 0.93
C THR A 92 -25.84 5.38 1.83
N ILE A 93 -25.92 6.70 1.70
CA ILE A 93 -27.00 7.49 2.29
C ILE A 93 -28.01 7.81 1.18
N PRO A 94 -29.24 7.27 1.25
CA PRO A 94 -30.24 7.47 0.20
C PRO A 94 -30.45 8.96 -0.10
N LYS A 95 -30.54 9.31 -1.39
CA LYS A 95 -30.74 10.68 -1.92
C LYS A 95 -29.63 11.69 -1.61
N GLU A 96 -28.64 11.36 -0.77
CA GLU A 96 -27.56 12.28 -0.42
C GLU A 96 -26.24 11.88 -1.08
N GLY A 97 -25.75 10.66 -0.83
CA GLY A 97 -24.43 10.27 -1.33
C GLY A 97 -23.81 9.09 -0.60
N TYR A 98 -22.53 9.20 -0.28
CA TYR A 98 -21.73 8.13 0.30
C TYR A 98 -20.90 8.62 1.48
N THR A 99 -20.68 7.74 2.44
CA THR A 99 -19.81 7.98 3.60
C THR A 99 -18.94 6.77 3.84
N LEU A 100 -17.71 7.00 4.28
CA LEU A 100 -16.86 5.94 4.80
C LEU A 100 -16.96 5.94 6.31
N ILE A 101 -17.52 4.87 6.86
CA ILE A 101 -17.60 4.68 8.30
C ILE A 101 -16.32 3.98 8.74
N SER A 102 -15.64 4.57 9.72
CA SER A 102 -14.50 3.94 10.37
C SER A 102 -14.50 4.34 11.84
N ASP A 103 -14.27 3.35 12.70
CA ASP A 103 -14.27 3.51 14.14
C ASP A 103 -12.97 4.14 14.66
N ASN A 104 -11.90 4.15 13.84
CA ASN A 104 -10.58 4.65 14.22
C ASN A 104 -10.22 5.96 13.49
N LEU A 105 -10.93 7.04 13.84
CA LEU A 105 -10.84 8.36 13.20
C LEU A 105 -9.42 8.98 13.20
N SER A 106 -8.58 8.62 14.19
CA SER A 106 -7.24 9.17 14.37
C SER A 106 -6.15 8.43 13.59
N ALA A 107 -6.36 7.16 13.24
CA ALA A 107 -5.36 6.35 12.54
C ALA A 107 -5.29 6.63 11.05
N MET A 108 -6.25 7.34 10.45
CA MET A 108 -6.32 7.49 8.99
C MET A 108 -5.36 8.54 8.41
N LYS A 109 -4.70 9.33 9.26
CA LYS A 109 -3.71 10.33 8.84
C LYS A 109 -2.36 10.03 9.46
N MET A 110 -1.41 9.52 8.67
CA MET A 110 0.00 9.75 9.00
C MET A 110 0.32 11.21 8.66
N PRO A 111 0.90 11.99 9.57
CA PRO A 111 1.53 13.22 9.16
C PRO A 111 2.76 12.87 8.32
N ALA A 112 2.92 13.55 7.18
CA ALA A 112 3.98 13.34 6.18
C ALA A 112 5.43 13.33 6.70
N TYR A 113 5.69 13.58 8.00
CA TYR A 113 7.02 13.60 8.59
C TYR A 113 7.56 12.22 9.04
N LEU A 114 6.70 11.23 9.31
CA LEU A 114 7.13 9.90 9.77
C LEU A 114 7.61 8.97 8.64
N ALA A 115 7.54 9.41 7.39
CA ALA A 115 8.11 8.68 6.25
C ALA A 115 9.65 8.68 6.22
N THR A 116 10.29 9.40 7.14
CA THR A 116 11.76 9.56 7.19
C THR A 116 12.45 8.57 8.13
N ASP A 117 11.75 8.03 9.14
CA ASP A 117 12.40 7.20 10.18
C ASP A 117 12.55 5.71 9.82
N VAL A 118 12.12 5.31 8.62
CA VAL A 118 12.29 3.92 8.12
C VAL A 118 13.54 3.80 7.21
N ILE A 119 14.25 4.89 6.94
CA ILE A 119 15.49 4.89 6.14
C ILE A 119 16.60 5.53 6.96
N GLN A 120 17.11 4.79 7.94
CA GLN A 120 18.33 5.17 8.66
C GLN A 120 19.15 3.94 9.04
N GLU A 121 19.65 3.23 8.03
CA GLU A 121 21.01 2.66 8.04
C GLU A 121 21.60 2.91 6.64
N ASP A 122 22.85 3.39 6.59
CA ASP A 122 23.64 3.75 5.39
C ASP A 122 23.37 5.10 4.68
N TYR A 123 23.60 6.22 5.37
CA TYR A 123 24.04 7.47 4.72
C TYR A 123 25.09 8.18 5.60
N SER A 124 26.31 7.64 5.62
CA SER A 124 27.51 8.41 5.96
C SER A 124 27.94 9.24 4.76
N SER A 125 28.01 10.54 4.96
CA SER A 125 28.37 11.59 4.02
C SER A 125 29.74 11.39 3.35
N GLU A 126 29.80 11.49 2.03
CA GLU A 126 30.95 12.07 1.30
C GLU A 126 30.48 12.62 -0.06
N GLU A 127 31.27 13.54 -0.60
CA GLU A 127 30.97 14.68 -1.46
C GLU A 127 30.16 14.53 -2.77
N VAL A 128 29.57 15.66 -3.14
CA VAL A 128 28.97 16.03 -4.42
C VAL A 128 29.94 15.82 -5.59
N THR A 129 29.54 15.05 -6.60
CA THR A 129 29.92 15.36 -7.99
C THR A 129 28.81 14.93 -8.97
N PHE A 130 28.38 15.88 -9.78
CA PHE A 130 27.39 15.74 -10.84
C PHE A 130 28.01 15.00 -12.04
N HIS A 131 27.47 13.84 -12.41
CA HIS A 131 27.68 13.26 -13.74
C HIS A 131 26.44 12.51 -14.23
N GLN A 132 26.04 12.86 -15.46
CA GLN A 132 25.03 12.19 -16.28
C GLN A 132 25.39 10.71 -16.50
N ASN A 133 24.41 9.78 -16.41
CA ASN A 133 24.12 8.81 -17.48
C ASN A 133 22.99 7.82 -17.15
N SER A 134 22.13 7.61 -18.16
CA SER A 134 21.48 6.36 -18.61
C SER A 134 21.17 5.22 -17.61
N THR A 135 19.88 4.85 -17.58
CA THR A 135 19.28 3.49 -17.65
C THR A 135 20.03 2.27 -17.08
N GLU A 136 19.26 1.45 -16.34
CA GLU A 136 19.49 0.04 -15.96
C GLU A 136 20.42 -0.23 -14.77
N ALA A 137 19.83 -0.64 -13.63
CA ALA A 137 20.37 -1.62 -12.67
C ALA A 137 19.61 -1.54 -11.31
N THR A 138 18.40 -2.09 -11.23
CA THR A 138 17.73 -2.34 -9.92
C THR A 138 17.30 -3.79 -9.73
N SER A 139 17.70 -4.70 -10.63
CA SER A 139 17.42 -6.15 -10.52
C SER A 139 18.54 -6.94 -9.86
N ASP A 140 19.79 -6.46 -9.90
CA ASP A 140 20.95 -7.31 -9.61
C ASP A 140 21.21 -7.45 -8.10
N ILE A 141 20.82 -6.45 -7.31
CA ILE A 141 20.96 -6.45 -5.85
C ILE A 141 20.04 -7.51 -5.20
N PHE A 142 18.90 -7.81 -5.82
CA PHE A 142 17.91 -8.75 -5.26
C PHE A 142 18.31 -10.22 -5.48
N LEU A 143 18.96 -10.52 -6.61
CA LEU A 143 19.43 -11.87 -6.92
C LEU A 143 20.70 -12.23 -6.14
N GLN A 144 21.57 -11.25 -5.86
CA GLN A 144 22.81 -11.48 -5.11
C GLN A 144 22.53 -11.88 -3.66
N LYS A 145 21.55 -11.24 -3.00
CA LYS A 145 21.19 -11.57 -1.61
C LYS A 145 20.60 -12.99 -1.49
N SER A 146 19.83 -13.44 -2.49
CA SER A 146 19.27 -14.80 -2.55
C SER A 146 20.36 -15.90 -2.71
N MET A 147 21.38 -15.65 -3.52
CA MET A 147 22.49 -16.60 -3.74
C MET A 147 23.42 -16.75 -2.53
N LEU A 148 23.55 -15.71 -1.70
CA LEU A 148 24.41 -15.76 -0.51
C LEU A 148 23.79 -16.62 0.61
N TYR A 149 22.47 -16.57 0.79
CA TYR A 149 21.77 -17.41 1.76
C TYR A 149 21.82 -18.90 1.39
N SER A 150 21.81 -19.25 0.10
CA SER A 150 21.92 -20.66 -0.32
C SER A 150 23.31 -21.23 -0.04
N ILE A 151 24.38 -20.46 -0.28
CA ILE A 151 25.77 -20.88 -0.02
C ILE A 151 26.01 -21.07 1.49
N LEU A 152 25.52 -20.15 2.34
CA LEU A 152 25.63 -20.26 3.80
C LEU A 152 24.82 -21.45 4.36
N LEU A 153 23.65 -21.76 3.76
CA LEU A 153 22.82 -22.88 4.21
C LEU A 153 23.49 -24.22 3.90
N VAL A 154 24.14 -24.37 2.75
CA VAL A 154 24.87 -25.59 2.37
C VAL A 154 26.10 -25.83 3.25
N SER A 155 26.83 -24.79 3.65
CA SER A 155 28.01 -24.95 4.51
C SER A 155 27.65 -25.46 5.91
N VAL A 156 26.56 -24.95 6.49
CA VAL A 156 26.08 -25.36 7.83
C VAL A 156 25.66 -26.83 7.84
N ILE A 157 25.00 -27.30 6.78
CA ILE A 157 24.61 -28.71 6.64
C ILE A 157 25.84 -29.62 6.53
N SER A 158 26.83 -29.24 5.70
CA SER A 158 28.07 -30.02 5.51
C SER A 158 28.89 -30.15 6.81
N SER A 159 29.07 -29.05 7.55
CA SER A 159 29.77 -29.06 8.83
C SER A 159 29.04 -29.88 9.90
N SER A 160 27.71 -29.87 9.89
CA SER A 160 26.92 -30.68 10.82
C SER A 160 27.03 -32.17 10.50
N ILE A 161 26.90 -32.56 9.23
CA ILE A 161 27.00 -33.96 8.79
C ILE A 161 28.38 -34.54 9.10
N THR A 162 29.44 -33.80 8.82
CA THR A 162 30.82 -34.24 9.11
C THR A 162 31.09 -34.36 10.61
N PHE A 163 30.54 -33.46 11.43
CA PHE A 163 30.62 -33.55 12.89
C PHE A 163 29.89 -34.77 13.44
N PHE A 164 28.67 -35.08 12.96
CA PHE A 164 27.90 -36.24 13.38
C PHE A 164 28.53 -37.57 12.94
N ILE A 165 29.15 -37.63 11.76
CA ILE A 165 29.88 -38.84 11.32
C ILE A 165 31.12 -39.07 12.19
N ASN A 166 31.81 -38.00 12.59
CA ASN A 166 32.99 -38.09 13.45
C ASN A 166 32.63 -38.52 14.89
N ILE A 167 31.44 -38.16 15.39
CA ILE A 167 30.96 -38.53 16.74
C ILE A 167 30.54 -40.01 16.83
N LEU A 168 30.14 -40.64 15.72
CA LEU A 168 29.62 -42.01 15.68
C LEU A 168 30.72 -43.08 15.54
N TRP A 169 31.96 -42.68 15.25
CA TRP A 169 33.12 -43.56 15.10
C TRP A 169 34.13 -43.47 16.26
N LEU A 170 33.73 -42.84 17.38
CA LEU A 170 34.51 -42.76 18.62
C LEU A 170 33.99 -43.74 19.68
#